data_AF-A0AAU1XTI3-F1
#
_entry.id   AF-A0AAU1XTI3-F1
#
_cell.length_a   1.000
_cell.length_b   1.000
_cell.length_c   1.000
_cell.angle_alpha   90.00
_cell.angle_beta   90.00
_cell.angle_gamma   90.00
#
_symmetry.space_group_name_H-M   'P 1'
#
loop_
_entity.id
_entity.type
_entity.pdbx_description
1 polymer ?
#
loop_
_entity_poly.entity_id
_entity_poly.type
_entity_poly.pdbx_seq_one_letter_code
_entity_poly.pdbx_strand_id
1 'polypeptide(L)'
;MAVPARGPRSVRRSRRFELRATALYFVLLAVLLTLAGAVARTVTAVVERRPAWAVVLVLVGAACLVAGFRRGRRISAARLARRAAEALDEATETAVEALDSAPTAPATGPATARTEPWDGRLDGERTVLLPGTVEEMSADTREIGHEALDPDEFEQAVAELCRRDGCLDVDVVGGAGDLGADVVARTPDGRRVVIQCKRYGDANRVGSQDMQRFGGTCFTVHEADVAAVVTTSDFTTPAIEYAEQCGIVCVDGRQLLRWQDGVGPRPWEPEFVADGRAAEHPDADADAPRRADE
;
A
#
# COMPACT_ATOMS: atom_id res chain seq x y z
N MET A 1 -26.62 -51.76 -19.73
CA MET A 1 -27.03 -50.47 -19.13
C MET A 1 -26.83 -50.56 -17.63
N ALA A 2 -25.77 -49.93 -17.11
CA ALA A 2 -25.53 -49.82 -15.67
C ALA A 2 -25.77 -48.36 -15.25
N VAL A 3 -26.66 -48.16 -14.29
CA VAL A 3 -27.02 -46.84 -13.74
C VAL A 3 -26.09 -46.55 -12.57
N PRO A 4 -25.44 -45.36 -12.48
CA PRO A 4 -24.55 -45.07 -11.37
C PRO A 4 -25.35 -44.69 -10.12
N ALA A 5 -24.97 -45.29 -8.99
CA ALA A 5 -25.51 -44.99 -7.67
C ALA A 5 -25.03 -43.61 -7.18
N ARG A 6 -25.97 -42.75 -6.76
CA ARG A 6 -25.66 -41.48 -6.08
C ARG A 6 -25.25 -41.77 -4.63
N GLY A 7 -24.04 -41.35 -4.25
CA GLY A 7 -23.57 -41.40 -2.87
C GLY A 7 -24.38 -40.53 -1.91
N PRO A 8 -24.35 -40.82 -0.60
CA PRO A 8 -25.14 -40.11 0.40
C PRO A 8 -24.68 -38.65 0.51
N ARG A 9 -25.64 -37.73 0.37
CA ARG A 9 -25.44 -36.29 0.60
C ARG A 9 -25.03 -36.08 2.05
N SER A 10 -23.88 -35.46 2.26
CA SER A 10 -23.46 -34.99 3.57
C SER A 10 -24.47 -33.97 4.09
N VAL A 11 -25.11 -34.30 5.22
CA VAL A 11 -25.97 -33.39 5.95
C VAL A 11 -25.10 -32.23 6.42
N ARG A 12 -25.26 -31.05 5.79
CA ARG A 12 -24.73 -29.78 6.29
C ARG A 12 -25.15 -29.64 7.75
N ARG A 13 -24.21 -29.75 8.68
CA ARG A 13 -24.43 -29.36 10.08
C ARG A 13 -24.92 -27.92 10.06
N SER A 14 -26.19 -27.74 10.43
CA SER A 14 -26.78 -26.43 10.69
C SER A 14 -25.85 -25.67 11.63
N ARG A 15 -25.35 -24.50 11.17
CA ARG A 15 -24.76 -23.48 12.03
C ARG A 15 -25.78 -23.20 13.13
N ARG A 16 -25.54 -23.75 14.33
CA ARG A 16 -26.32 -23.37 15.51
C ARG A 16 -25.93 -21.93 15.76
N PHE A 17 -26.86 -21.03 15.46
CA PHE A 17 -26.86 -19.62 15.81
C PHE A 17 -26.14 -19.42 17.14
N GLU A 18 -25.07 -18.62 17.14
CA GLU A 18 -24.20 -18.37 18.30
C GLU A 18 -24.88 -17.48 19.35
N LEU A 19 -26.04 -17.90 19.84
CA LEU A 19 -26.79 -17.20 20.89
C LEU A 19 -25.96 -16.98 22.15
N ARG A 20 -24.97 -17.85 22.39
CA ARG A 20 -24.04 -17.73 23.51
C ARG A 20 -23.00 -16.64 23.29
N ALA A 21 -22.52 -16.44 22.06
CA ALA A 21 -21.55 -15.39 21.74
C ALA A 21 -22.20 -14.00 21.81
N THR A 22 -23.41 -13.86 21.26
CA THR A 22 -24.17 -12.60 21.36
C THR A 22 -24.57 -12.29 22.79
N ALA A 23 -25.00 -13.29 23.57
CA ALA A 23 -25.34 -13.09 24.98
C ALA A 23 -24.13 -12.66 25.82
N LEU A 24 -22.95 -13.26 25.60
CA LEU A 24 -21.72 -12.86 26.29
C LEU A 24 -21.31 -11.42 25.92
N TYR A 25 -21.48 -11.01 24.66
CA TYR A 25 -21.25 -9.65 24.23
C TYR A 25 -22.15 -8.65 24.97
N PHE A 26 -23.45 -8.91 25.06
CA PHE A 26 -24.38 -8.03 25.78
C PHE A 26 -24.09 -7.95 27.28
N VAL A 27 -23.69 -9.07 27.91
CA VAL A 27 -23.29 -9.08 29.32
C VAL A 27 -22.02 -8.26 29.54
N LEU A 28 -21.00 -8.44 28.69
CA LEU A 28 -19.75 -7.68 28.79
C LEU A 28 -19.99 -6.18 28.57
N LEU A 29 -20.81 -5.82 27.59
CA LEU A 29 -21.21 -4.44 27.32
C LEU A 29 -21.95 -3.83 28.53
N ALA A 30 -22.88 -4.58 29.15
CA ALA A 30 -23.58 -4.12 30.35
C ALA A 30 -22.64 -3.91 31.54
N VAL A 31 -21.65 -4.79 31.73
CA VAL A 31 -20.62 -4.61 32.77
C VAL A 31 -19.75 -3.38 32.49
N LEU A 32 -19.35 -3.17 31.23
CA LEU A 32 -18.58 -1.99 30.81
C LEU A 32 -19.35 -0.69 31.06
N LEU A 33 -20.64 -0.66 30.71
CA LEU A 33 -21.50 0.51 30.93
C LEU A 33 -21.74 0.79 32.42
N THR A 34 -21.90 -0.25 33.24
CA THR A 34 -22.05 -0.07 34.69
C THR A 34 -20.77 0.41 35.35
N LEU A 35 -19.60 -0.08 34.93
CA LEU A 35 -18.30 0.41 35.38
C LEU A 35 -18.06 1.86 34.94
N ALA A 36 -18.33 2.19 33.68
CA ALA A 36 -18.20 3.55 33.17
C ALA A 36 -19.13 4.54 33.91
N GLY A 37 -20.38 4.14 34.17
CA GLY A 37 -21.32 4.93 34.96
C GLY A 37 -20.90 5.10 36.42
N ALA A 38 -20.27 4.10 37.03
CA ALA A 38 -19.72 4.19 38.37
C ALA A 38 -18.53 5.15 38.42
N VAL A 39 -17.62 5.09 37.45
CA VAL A 39 -16.48 6.02 37.33
C VAL A 39 -16.96 7.44 37.06
N ALA A 40 -17.94 7.64 36.18
CA ALA A 40 -18.52 8.95 35.94
C ALA A 40 -19.15 9.53 37.21
N ARG A 41 -19.88 8.71 37.99
CA ARG A 41 -20.46 9.14 39.28
C ARG A 41 -19.40 9.50 40.33
N THR A 42 -18.31 8.74 40.43
CA THR A 42 -17.24 9.07 41.38
C THR A 42 -16.51 10.35 40.98
N VAL A 43 -16.30 10.57 39.67
CA VAL A 43 -15.72 11.82 39.15
C VAL A 43 -16.64 13.01 39.45
N THR A 44 -17.95 12.92 39.22
CA THR A 44 -18.89 14.01 39.55
C THR A 44 -18.93 14.30 41.06
N ALA A 45 -18.93 13.26 41.91
CA ALA A 45 -18.93 13.42 43.36
C ALA A 45 -17.63 14.02 43.92
N VAL A 46 -16.50 13.83 43.24
CA VAL A 46 -15.20 14.43 43.58
C VAL A 46 -15.11 15.87 43.09
N VAL A 47 -15.66 16.17 41.91
CA VAL A 47 -15.70 17.53 41.34
C VAL A 47 -16.53 18.49 42.18
N GLU A 48 -17.67 18.05 42.71
CA GLU A 48 -18.52 18.87 43.60
C GLU A 48 -17.83 19.22 44.93
N ARG A 49 -16.93 18.36 45.42
CA ARG A 49 -16.23 18.58 46.71
C ARG A 49 -14.96 19.42 46.58
N ARG A 50 -14.41 19.58 45.38
CA ARG A 50 -13.12 20.27 45.14
C ARG A 50 -13.10 20.89 43.71
N PRO A 51 -13.71 22.07 43.49
CA PRO A 51 -13.82 22.68 42.15
C PRO A 51 -12.46 22.97 41.50
N ALA A 52 -11.40 23.13 42.29
CA ALA A 52 -10.04 23.28 41.81
C ALA A 52 -9.54 22.09 40.97
N TRP A 53 -9.99 20.87 41.26
CA TRP A 53 -9.54 19.67 40.55
C TRP A 53 -10.17 19.55 39.16
N ALA A 54 -11.39 20.06 38.97
CA ALA A 54 -12.00 20.15 37.65
C ALA A 54 -11.21 21.10 36.74
N VAL A 55 -10.76 22.24 37.27
CA VAL A 55 -9.91 23.18 36.54
C VAL A 55 -8.57 22.53 36.18
N VAL A 56 -7.94 21.80 37.10
CA VAL A 56 -6.70 21.07 36.83
C VAL A 56 -6.90 20.02 35.73
N LEU A 57 -7.98 19.24 35.76
CA LEU A 57 -8.26 18.23 34.74
C LEU A 57 -8.54 18.85 33.36
N VAL A 58 -9.26 19.97 33.30
CA VAL A 58 -9.49 20.71 32.05
C VAL A 58 -8.18 21.28 31.51
N LEU A 59 -7.32 21.84 32.37
CA LEU A 59 -6.01 22.36 31.97
C LEU A 59 -5.08 21.24 31.48
N VAL A 60 -5.07 20.08 32.15
CA VAL A 60 -4.30 18.91 31.72
C VAL A 60 -4.84 18.37 30.39
N GLY A 61 -6.16 18.26 30.24
CA GLY A 61 -6.80 17.85 29.00
C GLY A 61 -6.46 18.80 27.84
N ALA A 62 -6.55 20.11 28.05
CA ALA A 62 -6.17 21.12 27.07
C ALA A 62 -4.67 21.07 26.74
N ALA A 63 -3.80 20.87 27.74
CA ALA A 63 -2.37 20.71 27.53
C ALA A 63 -2.02 19.45 26.72
N CYS A 64 -2.67 18.32 27.00
CA CYS A 64 -2.55 17.09 26.22
C CYS A 64 -3.04 17.28 24.78
N LEU A 65 -4.14 18.00 24.58
CA LEU A 65 -4.68 18.33 23.25
C LEU A 65 -3.66 19.18 22.46
N VAL A 66 -3.18 20.27 23.05
CA VAL A 66 -2.18 21.16 22.44
C VAL A 66 -0.86 20.43 22.17
N ALA A 67 -0.42 19.55 23.08
CA ALA A 67 0.75 18.71 22.87
C ALA A 67 0.53 17.71 21.73
N GLY A 68 -0.65 17.11 21.61
CA GLY A 68 -1.04 16.24 20.50
C GLY A 68 -1.01 16.97 19.16
N PHE A 69 -1.63 18.15 19.08
CA PHE A 69 -1.63 18.99 17.88
C PHE A 69 -0.22 19.49 17.50
N ARG A 70 0.64 19.81 18.47
CA ARG A 70 2.03 20.20 18.23
C ARG A 70 2.92 19.03 17.79
N ARG A 71 2.66 17.82 18.31
CA ARG A 71 3.35 16.60 17.90
C ARG A 71 3.02 16.28 16.43
N GLY A 72 1.76 16.43 16.02
CA GLY A 72 1.36 16.30 14.61
C GLY A 72 2.09 17.27 13.66
N ARG A 73 2.21 18.56 14.04
CA ARG A 73 2.91 19.57 13.21
C ARG A 73 4.43 19.37 13.15
N ARG A 74 5.08 18.96 14.25
CA ARG A 74 6.52 18.69 14.26
C ARG A 74 6.89 17.44 13.47
N ILE A 75 6.02 16.41 13.48
CA ILE A 75 6.24 15.21 12.68
C ILE A 75 6.10 15.53 11.18
N SER A 76 5.20 16.43 10.77
CA SER A 76 5.11 16.88 9.37
C SER A 76 6.38 17.61 8.90
N ALA A 77 6.91 18.55 9.70
CA ALA A 77 8.16 19.24 9.36
C ALA A 77 9.39 18.32 9.37
N ALA A 78 9.46 17.37 10.33
CA ALA A 78 10.53 16.38 10.38
C ALA A 78 10.44 15.35 9.24
N ARG A 79 9.22 15.03 8.75
CA ARG A 79 8.99 14.20 7.56
C ARG A 79 9.43 14.91 6.29
N LEU A 80 9.07 16.19 6.11
CA LEU A 80 9.56 17.02 5.00
C LEU A 80 11.09 17.14 4.98
N ALA A 81 11.72 17.31 6.14
CA ALA A 81 13.17 17.39 6.25
C ALA A 81 13.87 16.05 5.94
N ARG A 82 13.26 14.91 6.30
CA ARG A 82 13.79 13.58 5.96
C ARG A 82 13.60 13.24 4.48
N ARG A 83 12.44 13.55 3.90
CA ARG A 83 12.21 13.41 2.45
C ARG A 83 13.19 14.24 1.62
N ALA A 84 13.48 15.46 2.07
CA ALA A 84 14.49 16.30 1.41
C ALA A 84 15.92 15.73 1.54
N ALA A 85 16.21 14.97 2.60
CA ALA A 85 17.51 14.33 2.78
C ALA A 85 17.63 13.04 1.95
N GLU A 86 16.58 12.22 1.94
CA GLU A 86 16.52 10.98 1.13
C GLU A 86 16.58 11.30 -0.37
N ALA A 87 15.83 12.31 -0.83
CA ALA A 87 15.90 12.77 -2.23
C ALA A 87 17.28 13.34 -2.61
N LEU A 88 18.03 13.87 -1.65
CA LEU A 88 19.39 14.37 -1.88
C LEU A 88 20.40 13.23 -1.97
N ASP A 89 20.27 12.21 -1.12
CA ASP A 89 21.12 11.01 -1.16
C ASP A 89 20.92 10.24 -2.47
N GLU A 90 19.68 10.07 -2.93
CA GLU A 90 19.36 9.38 -4.19
C GLU A 90 19.87 10.16 -5.41
N ALA A 91 19.73 11.50 -5.42
CA ALA A 91 20.32 12.34 -6.46
C ALA A 91 21.85 12.29 -6.47
N THR A 92 22.47 12.12 -5.30
CA THR A 92 23.93 12.00 -5.17
C THR A 92 24.42 10.65 -5.69
N GLU A 93 23.72 9.57 -5.38
CA GLU A 93 24.03 8.22 -5.86
C GLU A 93 23.89 8.14 -7.40
N THR A 94 22.82 8.74 -7.94
CA THR A 94 22.60 8.85 -9.39
C THR A 94 23.71 9.65 -10.09
N ALA A 95 24.18 10.74 -9.46
CA ALA A 95 25.27 11.54 -10.02
C ALA A 95 26.62 10.80 -9.99
N VAL A 96 26.87 9.98 -8.97
CA VAL A 96 28.08 9.14 -8.88
C VAL A 96 28.05 8.05 -9.96
N GLU A 97 26.92 7.38 -10.14
CA GLU A 97 26.78 6.34 -11.17
C GLU A 97 26.89 6.90 -12.60
N ALA A 98 26.38 8.12 -12.83
CA ALA A 98 26.58 8.82 -14.10
C ALA A 98 28.04 9.16 -14.39
N LEU A 99 28.85 9.42 -13.35
CA LEU A 99 30.30 9.67 -13.48
C LEU A 99 31.08 8.38 -13.74
N ASP A 100 30.70 7.28 -13.09
CA ASP A 100 31.34 5.97 -13.28
C ASP A 100 30.94 5.30 -14.61
N SER A 101 29.80 5.68 -15.18
CA SER A 101 29.29 5.17 -16.47
C SER A 101 29.76 5.95 -17.70
N ALA A 102 30.52 7.05 -17.52
CA ALA A 102 31.00 7.84 -18.63
C ALA A 102 31.99 7.02 -19.50
N PRO A 103 31.75 6.83 -20.81
CA PRO A 103 32.70 6.13 -21.65
C PRO A 103 33.97 6.97 -21.82
N THR A 104 35.13 6.33 -21.70
CA THR A 104 36.44 6.92 -22.03
C THR A 104 36.43 7.36 -23.49
N ALA A 105 36.24 8.65 -23.73
CA ALA A 105 36.31 9.21 -25.08
C ALA A 105 37.71 8.97 -25.67
N PRO A 106 37.83 8.53 -26.94
CA PRO A 106 39.12 8.43 -27.59
C PRO A 106 39.72 9.83 -27.80
N ALA A 107 40.98 9.97 -27.37
CA ALA A 107 41.77 11.18 -27.51
C ALA A 107 41.80 11.66 -28.97
N THR A 108 41.14 12.79 -29.23
CA THR A 108 41.26 13.52 -30.50
C THR A 108 42.36 14.56 -30.33
N GLY A 109 43.37 14.53 -31.21
CA GLY A 109 44.59 15.32 -31.12
C GLY A 109 44.39 16.85 -31.20
N PRO A 110 45.46 17.64 -31.00
CA PRO A 110 45.38 19.07 -30.82
C PRO A 110 45.05 19.81 -32.12
N ALA A 111 43.87 20.42 -32.17
CA ALA A 111 43.50 21.39 -33.19
C ALA A 111 44.18 22.73 -32.93
N THR A 112 45.06 23.12 -33.85
CA THR A 112 45.72 24.42 -33.88
C THR A 112 44.84 25.46 -34.57
N ALA A 113 44.67 26.59 -33.88
CA ALA A 113 44.45 27.96 -34.33
C ALA A 113 43.62 28.24 -35.61
N ARG A 114 42.56 29.05 -35.45
CA ARG A 114 42.45 30.32 -36.20
C ARG A 114 41.46 31.27 -35.53
N THR A 115 42.01 32.37 -35.03
CA THR A 115 41.36 33.66 -34.78
C THR A 115 41.21 34.40 -36.09
N GLU A 116 40.03 34.91 -36.41
CA GLU A 116 39.78 36.00 -37.37
C GLU A 116 38.42 36.66 -37.00
N PRO A 117 38.17 37.92 -37.40
CA PRO A 117 37.70 38.96 -36.49
C PRO A 117 36.21 39.27 -36.65
N TRP A 118 35.61 39.75 -35.56
CA TRP A 118 34.25 40.26 -35.48
C TRP A 118 34.03 41.46 -36.41
N ASP A 119 33.18 41.31 -37.43
CA ASP A 119 32.60 42.43 -38.19
C ASP A 119 31.19 42.74 -37.67
N GLY A 120 31.02 43.97 -37.19
CA GLY A 120 29.74 44.45 -36.69
C GLY A 120 28.75 44.62 -37.83
N ARG A 121 27.65 43.86 -37.80
CA ARG A 121 26.41 44.24 -38.47
C ARG A 121 25.19 43.84 -37.65
N LEU A 122 24.43 44.85 -37.25
CA LEU A 122 23.09 44.76 -36.67
C LEU A 122 22.09 44.94 -37.82
N ASP A 123 21.25 43.94 -38.05
CA ASP A 123 19.97 43.99 -38.77
C ASP A 123 19.20 42.77 -38.19
N GLY A 124 18.09 42.84 -37.46
CA GLY A 124 16.81 43.50 -37.73
C GLY A 124 15.72 42.41 -37.67
N GLU A 125 14.59 42.70 -37.00
CA GLU A 125 13.27 42.00 -37.10
C GLU A 125 13.05 40.75 -36.22
N ARG A 126 12.41 40.88 -35.04
CA ARG A 126 10.96 40.61 -34.77
C ARG A 126 10.48 39.30 -35.39
N THR A 127 9.96 38.36 -34.59
CA THR A 127 8.51 38.32 -34.33
C THR A 127 8.18 37.44 -33.11
N VAL A 128 7.41 38.04 -32.19
CA VAL A 128 6.66 37.39 -31.11
C VAL A 128 5.37 36.83 -31.70
N LEU A 129 5.08 35.55 -31.48
CA LEU A 129 3.75 34.96 -31.68
C LEU A 129 3.41 33.98 -30.55
N LEU A 130 2.48 34.40 -29.70
CA LEU A 130 1.41 33.60 -29.09
C LEU A 130 0.12 34.37 -29.48
N PRO A 131 -1.01 33.72 -29.81
CA PRO A 131 -1.69 32.83 -28.85
C PRO A 131 -2.53 31.67 -29.44
N GLY A 132 -2.72 30.64 -28.61
CA GLY A 132 -4.03 30.05 -28.31
C GLY A 132 -4.68 29.12 -29.34
N THR A 133 -4.67 27.83 -29.01
CA THR A 133 -5.89 27.00 -29.05
C THR A 133 -5.87 26.05 -27.87
N VAL A 134 -6.94 26.09 -27.09
CA VAL A 134 -7.31 25.10 -26.08
C VAL A 134 -7.42 23.74 -26.75
N GLU A 135 -6.38 22.91 -26.61
CA GLU A 135 -6.49 21.50 -26.94
C GLU A 135 -7.03 20.74 -25.74
N GLU A 136 -8.01 19.90 -26.06
CA GLU A 136 -8.87 19.17 -25.18
C GLU A 136 -8.06 18.28 -24.24
N MET A 137 -8.47 18.28 -22.98
CA MET A 137 -7.98 17.39 -21.95
C MET A 137 -8.53 15.98 -22.23
N SER A 138 -8.00 15.31 -23.25
CA SER A 138 -8.11 13.86 -23.36
C SER A 138 -7.23 13.29 -22.27
N ALA A 139 -7.86 12.64 -21.28
CA ALA A 139 -7.18 11.79 -20.33
C ALA A 139 -6.49 10.66 -21.10
N ASP A 140 -5.26 10.94 -21.53
CA ASP A 140 -4.28 9.97 -21.93
C ASP A 140 -3.93 9.22 -20.63
N THR A 141 -4.66 8.15 -20.34
CA THR A 141 -4.21 7.13 -19.40
C THR A 141 -2.97 6.50 -20.02
N ARG A 142 -1.85 7.24 -19.96
CA ARG A 142 -0.55 6.73 -20.30
C ARG A 142 -0.34 5.51 -19.43
N GLU A 143 0.12 4.41 -20.02
CA GLU A 143 0.73 3.30 -19.31
C GLU A 143 1.74 3.89 -18.32
N ILE A 144 1.34 4.04 -17.06
CA ILE A 144 2.27 4.47 -16.03
C ILE A 144 3.06 3.22 -15.66
N GLY A 145 4.30 3.15 -16.13
CA GLY A 145 5.24 2.17 -15.62
C GLY A 145 5.48 2.49 -14.14
N HIS A 146 4.89 1.72 -13.23
CA HIS A 146 5.04 1.90 -11.78
C HIS A 146 6.50 1.86 -11.31
N GLU A 147 7.38 1.25 -12.10
CA GLU A 147 8.82 1.21 -11.89
C GLU A 147 9.49 2.58 -11.98
N ALA A 148 8.91 3.53 -12.73
CA ALA A 148 9.41 4.88 -12.90
C ALA A 148 8.83 5.89 -11.88
N LEU A 149 7.92 5.44 -11.01
CA LEU A 149 7.29 6.27 -9.98
C LEU A 149 8.13 6.35 -8.70
N ASP A 150 8.07 7.48 -8.02
CA ASP A 150 8.54 7.60 -6.63
C ASP A 150 7.62 6.76 -5.70
N PRO A 151 8.04 6.27 -4.51
CA PRO A 151 7.19 5.46 -3.65
C PRO A 151 5.88 6.15 -3.27
N ASP A 152 5.90 7.46 -2.99
CA ASP A 152 4.69 8.24 -2.70
C ASP A 152 3.72 8.24 -3.91
N GLU A 153 4.25 8.31 -5.14
CA GLU A 153 3.44 8.26 -6.37
C GLU A 153 2.86 6.87 -6.62
N PHE A 154 3.62 5.82 -6.30
CA PHE A 154 3.14 4.44 -6.39
C PHE A 154 1.97 4.18 -5.43
N GLU A 155 2.04 4.68 -4.19
CA GLU A 155 0.93 4.60 -3.24
C GLU A 155 -0.32 5.31 -3.77
N GLN A 156 -0.16 6.50 -4.38
CA GLN A 156 -1.27 7.22 -5.01
C GLN A 156 -1.86 6.46 -6.19
N ALA A 157 -1.03 5.83 -7.02
CA ALA A 157 -1.50 5.04 -8.15
C ALA A 157 -2.34 3.84 -7.68
N VAL A 158 -1.89 3.11 -6.65
CA VAL A 158 -2.64 2.00 -6.04
C VAL A 158 -3.95 2.50 -5.42
N ALA A 159 -3.94 3.67 -4.77
CA ALA A 159 -5.17 4.28 -4.26
C ALA A 159 -6.16 4.65 -5.37
N GLU A 160 -5.68 5.13 -6.51
CA GLU A 160 -6.53 5.43 -7.66
C GLU A 160 -7.14 4.16 -8.27
N LEU A 161 -6.39 3.05 -8.34
CA LEU A 161 -6.94 1.74 -8.71
C LEU A 161 -8.08 1.33 -7.76
N CYS A 162 -7.93 1.56 -6.46
CA CYS A 162 -9.00 1.31 -5.48
C CYS A 162 -10.24 2.15 -5.76
N ARG A 163 -10.08 3.46 -5.99
CA ARG A 163 -11.21 4.36 -6.30
C ARG A 163 -11.92 3.95 -7.60
N ARG A 164 -11.15 3.69 -8.65
CA ARG A 164 -11.65 3.23 -9.96
C ARG A 164 -12.52 1.99 -9.81
N ASP A 165 -12.12 1.07 -8.95
CA ASP A 165 -12.78 -0.22 -8.75
C ASP A 165 -13.88 -0.20 -7.69
N GLY A 166 -14.31 1.01 -7.27
CA GLY A 166 -15.49 1.23 -6.46
C GLY A 166 -15.25 1.21 -4.95
N CYS A 167 -14.00 1.23 -4.50
CA CYS A 167 -13.72 1.42 -3.08
C CYS A 167 -14.12 2.83 -2.63
N LEU A 168 -14.63 2.90 -1.40
CA LEU A 168 -15.00 4.12 -0.69
C LEU A 168 -13.94 4.45 0.37
N ASP A 169 -13.97 5.68 0.90
CA ASP A 169 -13.08 6.14 1.98
C ASP A 169 -11.59 5.81 1.69
N VAL A 170 -11.13 6.08 0.47
CA VAL A 170 -9.76 5.75 0.05
C VAL A 170 -8.78 6.82 0.53
N ASP A 171 -7.98 6.46 1.54
CA ASP A 171 -6.97 7.30 2.15
C ASP A 171 -5.56 6.75 1.86
N VAL A 172 -4.67 7.62 1.37
CA VAL A 172 -3.22 7.35 1.34
C VAL A 172 -2.64 7.80 2.67
N VAL A 173 -2.14 6.85 3.45
CA VAL A 173 -1.66 7.05 4.82
C VAL A 173 -0.16 7.29 4.85
N GLY A 174 0.60 6.55 4.02
CA GLY A 174 2.00 6.72 3.63
C GLY A 174 2.98 7.41 4.60
N GLY A 175 4.06 6.70 4.94
CA GLY A 175 5.27 7.27 5.53
C GLY A 175 5.43 7.07 7.03
N ALA A 176 6.47 7.68 7.61
CA ALA A 176 6.96 7.32 8.94
C ALA A 176 5.88 7.18 10.04
N GLY A 177 5.70 5.96 10.53
CA GLY A 177 4.73 5.60 11.58
C GLY A 177 3.38 5.11 11.06
N ASP A 178 3.24 4.91 9.76
CA ASP A 178 2.12 4.20 9.10
C ASP A 178 1.97 2.74 9.55
N LEU A 179 3.02 2.17 10.18
CA LEU A 179 3.08 0.77 10.58
C LEU A 179 2.81 -0.19 9.41
N GLY A 180 3.14 0.25 8.19
CA GLY A 180 3.01 -0.51 6.95
C GLY A 180 1.64 -0.42 6.27
N ALA A 181 0.73 0.43 6.74
CA ALA A 181 -0.50 0.73 6.00
C ALA A 181 -0.28 1.95 5.10
N ASP A 182 -0.09 1.72 3.79
CA ASP A 182 0.18 2.81 2.85
C ASP A 182 -1.12 3.31 2.22
N VAL A 183 -2.06 2.40 1.92
CA VAL A 183 -3.42 2.73 1.47
C VAL A 183 -4.45 2.01 2.35
N VAL A 184 -5.47 2.75 2.77
CA VAL A 184 -6.62 2.20 3.49
C VAL A 184 -7.89 2.57 2.73
N ALA A 185 -8.78 1.61 2.54
CA ALA A 185 -10.05 1.85 1.89
C ALA A 185 -11.16 0.94 2.43
N ARG A 186 -12.40 1.22 2.02
CA ARG A 186 -13.54 0.32 2.16
C ARG A 186 -13.92 -0.25 0.79
N THR A 187 -13.92 -1.57 0.69
CA THR A 187 -14.29 -2.27 -0.55
C THR A 187 -15.78 -2.06 -0.87
N PRO A 188 -16.23 -2.33 -2.12
CA PRO A 188 -17.65 -2.22 -2.50
C PRO A 188 -18.61 -3.05 -1.63
N ASP A 189 -18.13 -4.17 -1.07
CA ASP A 189 -18.89 -5.04 -0.15
C ASP A 189 -18.73 -4.66 1.33
N GLY A 190 -18.08 -3.53 1.62
CA GLY A 190 -18.02 -2.91 2.94
C GLY A 190 -16.88 -3.38 3.85
N ARG A 191 -15.97 -4.22 3.36
CA ARG A 191 -14.78 -4.69 4.09
C ARG A 191 -13.72 -3.60 4.12
N ARG A 192 -12.98 -3.50 5.22
CA ARG A 192 -11.81 -2.64 5.33
C ARG A 192 -10.62 -3.32 4.66
N VAL A 193 -10.10 -2.71 3.59
CA VAL A 193 -8.86 -3.14 2.94
C VAL A 193 -7.70 -2.26 3.38
N VAL A 194 -6.58 -2.89 3.73
CA VAL A 194 -5.32 -2.24 4.08
C VAL A 194 -4.24 -2.78 3.16
N ILE A 195 -3.55 -1.88 2.48
CA ILE A 195 -2.57 -2.20 1.44
C ILE A 195 -1.22 -1.62 1.81
N GLN A 196 -0.19 -2.45 1.80
CA GLN A 196 1.20 -2.02 1.79
C GLN A 196 1.72 -2.00 0.35
N CYS A 197 2.40 -0.94 -0.04
CA CYS A 197 3.02 -0.74 -1.33
C CYS A 197 4.55 -0.89 -1.20
N LYS A 198 5.14 -1.76 -2.03
CA LYS A 198 6.60 -1.99 -2.08
C LYS A 198 7.10 -1.78 -3.49
N ARG A 199 7.62 -0.58 -3.79
CA ARG A 199 8.31 -0.30 -5.04
C ARG A 199 9.73 -0.85 -4.99
N TYR A 200 9.96 -2.01 -5.60
CA TYR A 200 11.29 -2.60 -5.77
C TYR A 200 11.54 -2.87 -7.26
N GLY A 201 12.80 -2.78 -7.69
CA GLY A 201 13.17 -3.22 -9.04
C GLY A 201 13.23 -4.74 -9.16
N ASP A 202 13.30 -5.26 -10.38
CA ASP A 202 13.26 -6.70 -10.71
C ASP A 202 14.26 -7.58 -9.94
N ALA A 203 15.41 -7.01 -9.58
CA ALA A 203 16.46 -7.72 -8.84
C ALA A 203 16.18 -7.85 -7.34
N ASN A 204 15.20 -7.11 -6.79
CA ASN A 204 14.89 -7.09 -5.36
C ASN A 204 13.46 -7.56 -5.10
N ARG A 205 13.33 -8.68 -4.39
CA ARG A 205 12.05 -9.32 -4.09
C ARG A 205 11.57 -9.01 -2.68
N VAL A 206 10.26 -8.99 -2.49
CA VAL A 206 9.67 -8.83 -1.15
C VAL A 206 9.98 -10.06 -0.29
N GLY A 207 10.68 -9.81 0.82
CA GLY A 207 11.15 -10.83 1.75
C GLY A 207 10.15 -11.14 2.86
N SER A 208 10.31 -12.29 3.52
CA SER A 208 9.47 -12.67 4.66
C SER A 208 9.51 -11.68 5.82
N GLN A 209 10.61 -10.93 5.99
CA GLN A 209 10.71 -9.89 7.01
C GLN A 209 9.72 -8.74 6.77
N ASP A 210 9.54 -8.33 5.50
CA ASP A 210 8.55 -7.29 5.16
C ASP A 210 7.14 -7.79 5.46
N MET A 211 6.84 -9.04 5.07
CA MET A 211 5.55 -9.67 5.35
C MET A 211 5.27 -9.80 6.85
N GLN A 212 6.26 -10.16 7.66
CA GLN A 212 6.12 -10.28 9.11
C GLN A 212 5.84 -8.94 9.80
N ARG A 213 6.51 -7.86 9.34
CA ARG A 213 6.27 -6.51 9.86
C ARG A 213 4.84 -6.06 9.59
N PHE A 214 4.39 -6.22 8.35
CA PHE A 214 3.02 -5.88 7.94
C PHE A 214 1.98 -6.78 8.60
N GLY A 215 2.22 -8.09 8.64
CA GLY A 215 1.36 -9.06 9.31
C GLY A 215 1.16 -8.77 10.80
N GLY A 216 2.18 -8.20 11.46
CA GLY A 216 2.10 -7.79 12.86
C GLY A 216 1.13 -6.65 13.14
N THR A 217 0.77 -5.84 12.14
CA THR A 217 0.03 -4.57 12.32
C THR A 217 -1.27 -4.51 11.52
N CYS A 218 -1.34 -5.09 10.31
CA CYS A 218 -2.48 -4.94 9.40
C CYS A 218 -3.81 -5.35 10.03
N PHE A 219 -3.88 -6.50 10.71
CA PHE A 219 -5.12 -6.98 11.34
C PHE A 219 -5.34 -6.39 12.74
N THR A 220 -4.28 -6.21 13.53
CA THR A 220 -4.37 -5.87 14.95
C THR A 220 -4.43 -4.37 15.21
N VAL A 221 -3.76 -3.57 14.39
CA VAL A 221 -3.66 -2.12 14.51
C VAL A 221 -4.56 -1.43 13.50
N HIS A 222 -4.56 -1.91 12.25
CA HIS A 222 -5.33 -1.29 11.17
C HIS A 222 -6.71 -1.93 10.94
N GLU A 223 -7.04 -2.98 11.70
CA GLU A 223 -8.34 -3.66 11.67
C GLU A 223 -8.74 -4.11 10.27
N ALA A 224 -7.76 -4.56 9.47
CA ALA A 224 -8.00 -5.03 8.11
C ALA A 224 -8.95 -6.24 8.09
N ASP A 225 -9.99 -6.19 7.25
CA ASP A 225 -10.72 -7.38 6.82
C ASP A 225 -10.02 -8.06 5.63
N VAL A 226 -9.32 -7.25 4.83
CA VAL A 226 -8.45 -7.68 3.72
C VAL A 226 -7.11 -6.98 3.87
N ALA A 227 -6.04 -7.74 4.06
CA ALA A 227 -4.68 -7.23 4.05
C ALA A 227 -4.01 -7.60 2.73
N ALA A 228 -3.40 -6.65 2.04
CA ALA A 228 -2.68 -6.88 0.80
C ALA A 228 -1.29 -6.23 0.82
N VAL A 229 -0.32 -6.89 0.20
CA VAL A 229 0.97 -6.31 -0.15
C VAL A 229 1.06 -6.25 -1.66
N VAL A 230 1.27 -5.05 -2.21
CA VAL A 230 1.40 -4.78 -3.63
C VAL A 230 2.83 -4.39 -3.94
N THR A 231 3.43 -5.02 -4.93
CA THR A 231 4.79 -4.71 -5.35
C THR A 231 4.93 -4.65 -6.86
N THR A 232 5.88 -3.86 -7.34
CA THR A 232 6.32 -3.83 -8.74
C THR A 232 7.22 -5.02 -9.10
N SER A 233 7.71 -5.77 -8.11
CA SER A 233 8.61 -6.92 -8.27
C SER A 233 7.89 -8.24 -7.94
N ASP A 234 8.65 -9.26 -7.56
CA ASP A 234 8.17 -10.57 -7.11
C ASP A 234 8.28 -10.74 -5.57
N PHE A 235 7.63 -11.78 -5.06
CA PHE A 235 7.80 -12.25 -3.68
C PHE A 235 8.82 -13.39 -3.59
N THR A 236 9.51 -13.49 -2.45
CA THR A 236 10.30 -14.68 -2.13
C THR A 236 9.37 -15.83 -1.67
N THR A 237 9.78 -17.09 -1.86
CA THR A 237 8.98 -18.25 -1.38
C THR A 237 8.61 -18.16 0.11
N PRO A 238 9.53 -17.81 1.03
CA PRO A 238 9.17 -17.66 2.45
C PRO A 238 8.20 -16.51 2.72
N ALA A 239 8.17 -15.47 1.86
CA ALA A 239 7.20 -14.38 1.97
C ALA A 239 5.79 -14.86 1.61
N ILE A 240 5.66 -15.64 0.54
CA ILE A 240 4.39 -16.25 0.10
C ILE A 240 3.87 -17.19 1.18
N GLU A 241 4.70 -18.11 1.66
CA GLU A 241 4.32 -19.06 2.73
C GLU A 241 3.80 -18.35 3.99
N TYR A 242 4.44 -17.24 4.38
CA TYR A 242 3.98 -16.44 5.51
C TYR A 242 2.65 -15.73 5.20
N ALA A 243 2.52 -15.16 4.00
CA ALA A 243 1.31 -14.48 3.55
C ALA A 243 0.09 -15.41 3.65
N GLU A 244 0.24 -16.64 3.17
CA GLU A 244 -0.82 -17.66 3.21
C GLU A 244 -1.24 -18.02 4.64
N GLN A 245 -0.26 -18.16 5.55
CA GLN A 245 -0.53 -18.45 6.97
C GLN A 245 -1.30 -17.31 7.65
N CYS A 246 -1.01 -16.06 7.28
CA CYS A 246 -1.63 -14.88 7.84
C CYS A 246 -2.89 -14.42 7.10
N GLY A 247 -3.20 -14.97 5.93
CA GLY A 247 -4.28 -14.51 5.07
C GLY A 247 -4.00 -13.14 4.42
N ILE A 248 -2.74 -12.84 4.13
CA ILE A 248 -2.31 -11.64 3.42
C ILE A 248 -2.27 -11.94 1.93
N VAL A 249 -2.85 -11.04 1.14
CA VAL A 249 -2.89 -11.13 -0.32
C VAL A 249 -1.59 -10.57 -0.90
N CYS A 250 -0.86 -11.37 -1.68
CA CYS A 250 0.34 -10.94 -2.39
C CYS A 250 -0.01 -10.54 -3.82
N VAL A 251 0.18 -9.27 -4.18
CA VAL A 251 -0.01 -8.75 -5.53
C VAL A 251 1.35 -8.44 -6.13
N ASP A 252 1.86 -9.34 -6.97
CA ASP A 252 3.14 -9.14 -7.67
C ASP A 252 3.02 -8.17 -8.86
N GLY A 253 4.13 -7.81 -9.49
CA GLY A 253 4.15 -6.87 -10.62
C GLY A 253 3.23 -7.30 -11.77
N ARG A 254 3.14 -8.61 -12.07
CA ARG A 254 2.28 -9.13 -13.14
C ARG A 254 0.80 -9.05 -12.79
N GLN A 255 0.46 -9.36 -11.54
CA GLN A 255 -0.90 -9.25 -11.03
C GLN A 255 -1.34 -7.80 -10.93
N LEU A 256 -0.44 -6.90 -10.52
CA LEU A 256 -0.67 -5.46 -10.50
C LEU A 256 -0.98 -4.93 -11.90
N LEU A 257 -0.21 -5.31 -12.91
CA LEU A 257 -0.47 -4.94 -14.31
C LEU A 257 -1.84 -5.44 -14.78
N ARG A 258 -2.16 -6.72 -14.52
CA ARG A 258 -3.49 -7.28 -14.84
C ARG A 258 -4.62 -6.52 -14.14
N TRP A 259 -4.43 -6.14 -12.88
CA TRP A 259 -5.39 -5.35 -12.12
C TRP A 259 -5.54 -3.94 -12.71
N GLN A 260 -4.42 -3.28 -13.06
CA GLN A 260 -4.44 -2.00 -13.75
C GLN A 260 -5.19 -2.05 -15.07
N ASP A 261 -5.00 -3.10 -15.86
CA ASP A 261 -5.65 -3.25 -17.16
C ASP A 261 -7.13 -3.67 -17.05
N GLY A 262 -7.62 -3.92 -15.83
CA GLY A 262 -9.00 -4.34 -15.57
C GLY A 262 -9.30 -5.78 -15.99
N VAL A 263 -8.28 -6.59 -16.25
CA VAL A 263 -8.40 -7.99 -16.71
C VAL A 263 -8.09 -9.01 -15.60
N GLY A 264 -7.56 -8.53 -14.48
CA GLY A 264 -7.25 -9.33 -13.30
C GLY A 264 -8.24 -9.14 -12.15
N PRO A 265 -8.26 -10.10 -11.20
CA PRO A 265 -9.02 -9.94 -9.98
C PRO A 265 -8.46 -8.80 -9.14
N ARG A 266 -9.31 -8.19 -8.33
CA ARG A 266 -8.91 -7.17 -7.35
C ARG A 266 -8.41 -7.84 -6.07
N PRO A 267 -7.56 -7.17 -5.26
CA PRO A 267 -7.00 -7.77 -4.05
C PRO A 267 -8.05 -8.25 -3.02
N TRP A 268 -9.25 -7.66 -3.03
CA TRP A 268 -10.35 -8.05 -2.15
C TRP A 268 -11.29 -9.11 -2.73
N GLU A 269 -11.11 -9.52 -3.98
CA GLU A 269 -11.94 -10.55 -4.61
C GLU A 269 -11.45 -11.96 -4.26
N PRO A 270 -12.37 -12.93 -4.08
CA PRO A 270 -12.01 -14.28 -3.63
C PRO A 270 -11.15 -15.05 -4.64
N GLU A 271 -11.22 -14.68 -5.92
CA GLU A 271 -10.46 -15.28 -7.02
C GLU A 271 -8.96 -14.99 -6.90
N PHE A 272 -8.60 -13.84 -6.32
CA PHE A 272 -7.21 -13.47 -6.06
C PHE A 272 -6.52 -14.46 -5.10
N VAL A 273 -7.26 -14.94 -4.11
CA VAL A 273 -6.77 -15.91 -3.12
C VAL A 273 -6.67 -17.33 -3.71
N ALA A 274 -7.35 -17.60 -4.82
CA ALA A 274 -7.36 -18.91 -5.48
C ALA A 274 -6.22 -19.06 -6.50
N ASP A 275 -5.87 -18.00 -7.24
CA ASP A 275 -4.79 -18.02 -8.24
C ASP A 275 -3.40 -18.25 -7.60
N GLY A 276 -3.19 -17.83 -6.34
CA GLY A 276 -1.97 -18.14 -5.59
C GLY A 276 -1.76 -19.65 -5.35
N ARG A 277 -2.83 -20.46 -5.36
CA ARG A 277 -2.76 -21.92 -5.18
C ARG A 277 -2.62 -22.70 -6.49
N ALA A 278 -2.96 -22.08 -7.62
CA ALA A 278 -2.91 -22.75 -8.93
C ALA A 278 -1.51 -22.76 -9.56
N ALA A 279 -0.62 -21.86 -9.10
CA ALA A 279 0.75 -21.77 -9.59
C ALA A 279 1.67 -22.93 -9.14
N GLU A 280 1.22 -23.81 -8.22
CA GLU A 280 2.05 -24.88 -7.65
C GLU A 280 1.84 -26.28 -8.27
N HIS A 281 1.12 -26.42 -9.39
CA HIS A 281 1.00 -27.75 -10.00
C HIS A 281 0.80 -27.81 -11.53
N PRO A 282 1.85 -27.57 -12.35
CA PRO A 282 1.81 -27.95 -13.76
C PRO A 282 2.36 -29.36 -14.05
N ASP A 283 3.10 -30.01 -13.15
CA ASP A 283 3.89 -31.22 -13.51
C ASP A 283 3.95 -32.30 -12.40
N ALA A 284 2.85 -33.00 -12.09
CA ALA A 284 2.95 -34.30 -11.41
C ALA A 284 2.07 -35.41 -11.98
N ASP A 285 1.78 -35.37 -13.28
CA ASP A 285 1.10 -36.48 -13.97
C ASP A 285 1.87 -37.04 -15.18
N ALA A 286 3.19 -36.80 -15.23
CA ALA A 286 4.05 -37.27 -16.34
C ALA A 286 4.93 -38.49 -16.03
N ASP A 287 4.83 -39.12 -14.85
CA ASP A 287 5.63 -40.32 -14.53
C ASP A 287 4.80 -41.44 -13.90
N ALA A 288 3.84 -41.95 -14.66
CA ALA A 288 3.29 -43.28 -14.45
C ALA A 288 4.04 -44.27 -15.36
N PRO A 289 4.79 -45.26 -14.82
CA PRO A 289 5.44 -46.25 -15.66
C PRO A 289 4.37 -47.11 -16.35
N ARG A 290 4.40 -47.07 -17.69
CA ARG A 290 3.64 -47.99 -18.56
C ARG A 290 3.94 -49.43 -18.14
N ARG A 291 2.93 -50.12 -17.61
CA ARG A 291 2.97 -51.59 -17.49
C ARG A 291 3.11 -52.16 -18.90
N ALA A 292 4.20 -52.89 -19.12
CA ALA A 292 4.35 -53.74 -20.28
C ALA A 292 3.38 -54.92 -20.15
N ASP A 293 2.51 -55.07 -21.15
CA ASP A 293 1.83 -56.32 -21.44
C ASP A 293 2.84 -57.24 -22.16
N GLU A 294 3.23 -58.33 -21.52
CA GLU A 294 3.60 -59.63 -22.12
C GLU A 294 3.61 -60.74 -21.06
#